data_AF-A0AAP3S9X1-F1
#
_entry.id   AF-A0AAP3S9X1-F1
#
_cell.length_a   1.000
_cell.length_b   1.000
_cell.length_c   1.000
_cell.angle_alpha   90.00
_cell.angle_beta   90.00
_cell.angle_gamma   90.00
#
_symmetry.space_group_name_H-M   'P 1'
#
loop_
_entity.id
_entity.type
_entity.pdbx_description
1 polymer ?
#
loop_
_entity_poly.entity_id
_entity_poly.type
_entity_poly.pdbx_seq_one_letter_code
_entity_poly.pdbx_strand_id
1 'polypeptide(L)'
;MNSDGAFLLMEGADGVRVEAFPIGGDEVYEFVSTARIGQLEKRYGEKYGKLIAFRKVDTGMTREMVIAAWGEPYHKSEVKKEGRTLETLRFSDNRYVELLDGEVQYVRIY
;
A
#
# COMPACT_ATOMS: atom_id res chain seq x y z
N MET A 1 5.07 -18.36 -1.79
CA MET A 1 5.42 -17.39 -2.84
C MET A 1 6.51 -18.01 -3.67
N ASN A 2 6.41 -17.94 -4.99
CA ASN A 2 7.48 -18.39 -5.88
C ASN A 2 8.68 -17.48 -5.63
N SER A 3 9.84 -18.08 -5.39
CA SER A 3 11.13 -17.46 -5.03
C SER A 3 11.79 -16.66 -6.15
N ASP A 4 11.10 -16.48 -7.28
CA ASP A 4 11.73 -16.05 -8.53
C ASP A 4 11.50 -14.55 -8.83
N GLY A 5 10.82 -13.82 -7.94
CA GLY A 5 10.50 -12.40 -8.08
C GLY A 5 9.54 -12.09 -9.25
N ALA A 6 9.19 -10.82 -9.41
CA ALA A 6 8.47 -10.33 -10.58
C ALA A 6 9.45 -9.88 -11.69
N PHE A 7 9.06 -10.08 -12.95
CA PHE A 7 9.77 -9.57 -14.13
C PHE A 7 8.76 -8.91 -15.08
N LEU A 8 9.23 -8.05 -15.98
CA LEU A 8 8.38 -7.40 -16.99
C LEU A 8 8.49 -8.11 -18.33
N LEU A 9 7.33 -8.39 -18.93
CA LEU A 9 7.22 -8.69 -20.35
C LEU A 9 6.48 -7.51 -21.01
N MET A 10 7.13 -6.87 -21.97
CA MET A 10 6.55 -5.79 -22.77
C MET A 10 6.42 -6.25 -24.21
N GLU A 11 5.22 -6.14 -24.79
CA GLU A 11 4.96 -6.44 -26.20
C GLU A 11 4.70 -5.12 -26.95
N GLY A 12 5.52 -4.83 -27.95
CA GLY A 12 5.34 -3.71 -28.86
C GLY A 12 4.18 -3.95 -29.82
N ALA A 13 3.65 -2.87 -30.42
CA ALA A 13 2.59 -2.97 -31.43
C ALA A 13 3.01 -3.72 -32.71
N ASP A 14 4.32 -3.89 -32.91
CA ASP A 14 4.95 -4.70 -33.95
C ASP A 14 5.09 -6.20 -33.57
N GLY A 15 4.63 -6.60 -32.38
CA GLY A 15 4.72 -7.96 -31.86
C GLY A 15 6.08 -8.31 -31.24
N VAL A 16 7.02 -7.35 -31.17
CA VAL A 16 8.32 -7.58 -30.51
C VAL A 16 8.12 -7.66 -29.01
N ARG A 17 8.67 -8.72 -28.39
CA ARG A 17 8.64 -8.93 -26.95
C ARG A 17 9.99 -8.62 -26.31
N VAL A 18 9.96 -7.85 -25.23
CA VAL A 18 11.12 -7.54 -24.39
C VAL A 18 10.87 -8.05 -22.98
N GLU A 19 11.80 -8.86 -22.48
CA GLU A 19 11.83 -9.34 -21.10
C GLU A 19 12.83 -8.51 -20.31
N ALA A 20 12.41 -7.99 -19.15
CA ALA A 20 13.27 -7.26 -18.24
C ALA A 20 13.27 -7.90 -16.86
N PHE A 21 14.47 -8.25 -16.41
CA PHE A 21 14.74 -8.86 -15.11
C PHE A 21 15.41 -7.84 -14.18
N PRO A 22 15.16 -7.91 -12.87
CA PRO A 22 15.95 -7.15 -11.91
C PRO A 22 17.43 -7.55 -11.96
N ILE A 23 18.31 -6.57 -11.78
CA ILE A 23 19.76 -6.77 -11.73
C ILE A 23 20.23 -6.70 -10.28
N GLY A 24 21.27 -7.48 -9.93
CA GLY A 24 21.95 -7.34 -8.63
C GLY A 24 21.35 -8.11 -7.45
N GLY A 25 20.39 -9.01 -7.69
CA GLY A 25 19.79 -9.83 -6.63
C GLY A 25 18.61 -9.18 -5.90
N ASP A 26 18.15 -8.03 -6.38
CA ASP A 26 16.93 -7.39 -5.88
C ASP A 26 15.67 -8.15 -6.36
N GLU A 27 14.73 -8.42 -5.46
CA GLU A 27 13.41 -8.94 -5.81
C GLU A 27 12.45 -7.78 -6.12
N VAL A 28 11.84 -7.80 -7.30
CA VAL A 28 10.72 -6.91 -7.60
C VAL A 28 9.43 -7.56 -7.11
N TYR A 29 8.71 -6.85 -6.24
CA TYR A 29 7.43 -7.32 -5.71
C TYR A 29 6.24 -6.88 -6.55
N GLU A 30 6.26 -5.66 -7.12
CA GLU A 30 5.18 -5.14 -7.94
C GLU A 30 5.63 -4.05 -8.94
N PHE A 31 4.86 -3.89 -10.02
CA PHE A 31 4.98 -2.79 -10.96
C PHE A 31 3.79 -1.84 -10.81
N VAL A 32 4.08 -0.54 -10.71
CA VAL A 32 3.06 0.50 -10.55
C VAL A 32 3.13 1.45 -11.73
N SER A 33 2.00 1.65 -12.42
CA SER A 33 1.96 2.55 -13.58
C SER A 33 1.97 4.02 -13.14
N THR A 34 2.56 4.89 -13.97
CA THR A 34 2.55 6.34 -13.75
C THR A 34 1.12 6.91 -13.72
N ALA A 35 0.21 6.32 -14.50
CA ALA A 35 -1.21 6.68 -14.48
C ALA A 35 -1.86 6.41 -13.11
N ARG A 36 -1.55 5.26 -12.48
CA ARG A 36 -2.04 4.92 -11.15
C ARG A 36 -1.50 5.88 -10.09
N ILE A 37 -0.22 6.22 -10.16
CA ILE A 37 0.42 7.20 -9.27
C ILE A 37 -0.29 8.56 -9.40
N GLY A 38 -0.41 9.09 -10.62
CA GLY A 38 -1.04 10.40 -10.85
C GLY A 38 -2.51 10.45 -10.42
N GLN A 39 -3.27 9.37 -10.59
CA GLN A 39 -4.65 9.28 -10.09
C GLN A 39 -4.72 9.38 -8.57
N LEU A 40 -3.82 8.69 -7.87
CA LEU A 40 -3.80 8.66 -6.40
C LEU A 40 -3.25 9.97 -5.82
N GLU A 41 -2.24 10.57 -6.43
CA GLU A 41 -1.73 11.89 -6.04
C GLU A 41 -2.81 12.97 -6.17
N LYS A 42 -3.61 12.92 -7.25
CA LYS A 42 -4.74 13.83 -7.42
C LYS A 42 -5.83 13.65 -6.35
N ARG A 43 -6.04 12.41 -5.88
CA ARG A 43 -7.10 12.09 -4.90
C ARG A 43 -6.68 12.33 -3.45
N TYR A 44 -5.45 11.96 -3.10
CA TYR A 44 -4.97 11.90 -1.71
C TYR A 44 -3.80 12.86 -1.44
N GLY A 45 -3.45 13.71 -2.40
CA GLY A 45 -2.28 14.58 -2.35
C GLY A 45 -0.99 13.85 -2.73
N GLU A 46 0.04 14.61 -3.10
CA GLU A 46 1.32 14.07 -3.60
C GLU A 46 1.96 13.09 -2.61
N LYS A 47 2.05 13.46 -1.33
CA LYS A 47 2.64 12.62 -0.27
C LYS A 47 1.91 11.27 -0.14
N TYR A 48 0.61 11.29 0.19
CA TYR A 48 -0.12 10.07 0.51
C TYR A 48 -0.54 9.29 -0.72
N GLY A 49 -0.85 9.96 -1.83
CA GLY A 49 -1.15 9.30 -3.10
C GLY A 49 -0.01 8.42 -3.59
N LYS A 50 1.23 8.92 -3.50
CA LYS A 50 2.42 8.13 -3.84
C LYS A 50 2.61 6.95 -2.90
N LEU A 51 2.44 7.14 -1.59
CA LEU A 51 2.54 6.03 -0.62
C LEU A 51 1.49 4.95 -0.86
N ILE A 52 0.23 5.33 -1.10
CA ILE A 52 -0.87 4.41 -1.42
C ILE A 52 -0.57 3.65 -2.72
N ALA A 53 0.02 4.31 -3.72
CA ALA A 53 0.38 3.68 -4.99
C ALA A 53 1.39 2.54 -4.81
N PHE A 54 2.29 2.66 -3.83
CA PHE A 54 3.26 1.64 -3.43
C PHE A 54 2.80 0.78 -2.25
N ARG A 55 1.50 0.77 -1.95
CA ARG A 55 0.89 0.00 -0.85
C ARG A 55 1.56 0.23 0.51
N LYS A 56 1.96 1.47 0.77
CA LYS A 56 2.54 1.90 2.05
C LYS A 56 1.51 2.69 2.86
N VAL A 57 1.59 2.52 4.17
CA VAL A 57 0.83 3.29 5.15
C VAL A 57 1.81 3.98 6.08
N ASP A 58 1.50 5.23 6.42
CA ASP A 58 2.29 6.07 7.31
C ASP A 58 1.37 6.81 8.28
N THR A 59 1.97 7.35 9.33
CA THR A 59 1.31 8.23 10.29
C THR A 59 0.63 9.43 9.61
N GLY A 60 -0.51 9.84 10.16
CA GLY A 60 -1.36 10.90 9.62
C GLY A 60 -2.23 10.50 8.43
N MET A 61 -2.17 9.25 7.96
CA MET A 61 -3.14 8.75 6.98
C MET A 61 -4.51 8.52 7.62
N THR A 62 -5.58 8.73 6.85
CA THR A 62 -6.94 8.40 7.29
C THR A 62 -7.22 6.92 7.11
N ARG A 63 -8.27 6.41 7.78
CA ARG A 63 -8.77 5.05 7.56
C ARG A 63 -9.01 4.71 6.07
N GLU A 64 -9.57 5.64 5.31
CA GLU A 64 -9.82 5.45 3.88
C GLU A 64 -8.50 5.22 3.12
N MET A 65 -7.46 6.01 3.43
CA MET A 65 -6.15 5.86 2.80
C MET A 65 -5.49 4.52 3.14
N VAL A 66 -5.63 4.06 4.39
CA VAL A 66 -5.16 2.72 4.80
C VAL A 66 -5.83 1.64 3.97
N ILE A 67 -7.16 1.71 3.82
CA ILE A 67 -7.93 0.74 3.04
C ILE A 67 -7.54 0.81 1.56
N ALA A 68 -7.31 2.02 1.02
CA ALA A 68 -6.85 2.20 -0.35
C ALA A 68 -5.47 1.57 -0.60
N ALA A 69 -4.57 1.58 0.39
CA ALA A 69 -3.24 1.01 0.29
C ALA A 69 -3.22 -0.52 0.52
N TRP A 70 -3.93 -0.99 1.55
CA TRP A 70 -3.80 -2.36 2.06
C TRP A 70 -5.02 -3.24 1.84
N GLY A 71 -6.13 -2.70 1.34
CA GLY A 71 -7.40 -3.40 1.20
C GLY A 71 -8.21 -3.37 2.49
N GLU A 72 -9.26 -4.20 2.56
CA GLU A 72 -10.07 -4.31 3.78
C GLU A 72 -9.32 -5.10 4.87
N PRO A 73 -9.36 -4.65 6.14
CA PRO A 73 -8.81 -5.41 7.25
C PRO A 73 -9.64 -6.68 7.51
N TYR A 74 -8.97 -7.77 7.88
CA TYR A 74 -9.68 -8.99 8.29
C TYR A 74 -10.21 -8.91 9.73
N HIS A 75 -9.68 -7.99 10.54
CA HIS A 75 -10.12 -7.76 11.91
C HIS A 75 -10.07 -6.27 12.26
N LYS A 76 -11.15 -5.79 12.90
CA LYS A 76 -11.27 -4.45 13.48
C LYS A 76 -11.64 -4.55 14.96
N SER A 77 -10.98 -3.74 15.79
CA SER A 77 -11.43 -3.44 17.16
C SER A 77 -11.45 -1.93 17.41
N GLU A 78 -12.28 -1.49 18.34
CA GLU A 78 -12.46 -0.08 18.69
C GLU A 78 -12.61 0.07 20.20
N VAL A 79 -11.92 1.05 20.78
CA VAL A 79 -11.98 1.41 22.20
C VAL A 79 -12.24 2.90 22.31
N LYS A 80 -13.25 3.29 23.08
CA LYS A 80 -13.56 4.69 23.36
C LYS A 80 -13.15 5.04 24.78
N LYS A 81 -12.36 6.10 24.94
CA LYS A 81 -11.93 6.60 26.25
C LYS A 81 -11.80 8.11 26.20
N GLU A 82 -12.35 8.80 27.21
CA GLU A 82 -12.22 10.25 27.37
C GLU A 82 -12.63 11.06 26.12
N GLY A 83 -13.69 10.62 25.42
CA GLY A 83 -14.19 11.27 24.20
C GLY A 83 -13.37 11.00 22.94
N ARG A 84 -12.28 10.24 23.05
CA ARG A 84 -11.44 9.81 21.92
C ARG A 84 -11.74 8.38 21.52
N THR A 85 -11.53 8.07 20.24
CA THR A 85 -11.73 6.73 19.68
C THR A 85 -10.41 6.17 19.17
N LEU A 86 -9.97 5.06 19.75
CA LEU A 86 -8.83 4.28 19.26
C LEU A 86 -9.36 3.08 18.47
N GLU A 87 -9.04 3.02 17.19
CA GLU A 87 -9.31 1.87 16.32
C GLU A 87 -8.03 1.08 16.08
N THR A 88 -8.12 -0.25 16.09
CA THR A 88 -7.03 -1.13 15.67
C THR A 88 -7.49 -1.96 14.50
N LEU A 89 -6.76 -1.90 13.39
CA LEU A 89 -7.03 -2.67 12.17
C LEU A 89 -5.91 -3.68 11.93
N ARG A 90 -6.28 -4.91 11.56
CA ARG A 90 -5.35 -6.00 11.25
C ARG A 90 -5.55 -6.46 9.81
N PHE A 91 -4.45 -6.63 9.09
CA PHE A 91 -4.41 -7.01 7.68
C PHE A 91 -3.57 -8.28 7.49
N SER A 92 -3.67 -8.87 6.30
CA SER A 92 -2.78 -9.97 5.90
C SER A 92 -1.31 -9.58 6.06
N ASP A 93 -0.45 -10.59 6.09
CA ASP A 93 1.01 -10.41 6.16
C ASP A 93 1.46 -9.72 7.46
N ASN A 94 0.74 -10.00 8.55
CA ASN A 94 1.01 -9.47 9.89
C ASN A 94 1.15 -7.94 9.94
N ARG A 95 0.30 -7.23 9.19
CA ARG A 95 0.26 -5.76 9.20
C ARG A 95 -0.83 -5.24 10.14
N TYR A 96 -0.49 -4.22 10.91
CA TYR A 96 -1.37 -3.61 11.90
C TYR A 96 -1.26 -2.10 11.87
N VAL A 97 -2.39 -1.42 12.08
CA VAL A 97 -2.43 0.02 12.35
C VAL A 97 -3.28 0.33 13.55
N GLU A 98 -2.91 1.38 14.25
CA GLU A 98 -3.76 2.03 15.25
C GLU A 98 -4.11 3.43 14.74
N LEU A 99 -5.42 3.72 14.73
CA LEU A 99 -5.95 5.01 14.38
C LEU A 99 -6.54 5.66 15.61
N LEU A 100 -6.16 6.90 15.87
CA LEU A 100 -6.72 7.71 16.92
C LEU A 100 -7.56 8.80 16.27
N ASP A 101 -8.85 8.81 16.60
CA ASP A 101 -9.82 9.75 16.05
C ASP A 101 -9.86 9.75 14.50
N GLY A 102 -9.62 8.57 13.89
CA GLY A 102 -9.67 8.34 12.45
C GLY A 102 -8.34 8.52 11.70
N GLU A 103 -7.28 8.93 12.38
CA GLU A 103 -5.95 9.12 11.81
C GLU A 103 -4.93 8.12 12.35
N VAL A 104 -4.10 7.55 11.48
CA VAL A 104 -3.04 6.62 11.84
C VAL A 104 -2.03 7.29 12.76
N GLN A 105 -1.86 6.73 13.96
CA GLN A 105 -0.84 7.13 14.92
C GLN A 105 0.32 6.13 14.97
N TYR A 106 0.04 4.87 14.63
CA TYR A 106 1.02 3.79 14.71
C TYR A 106 0.81 2.78 13.60
N VAL A 107 1.92 2.32 13.03
CA VAL A 107 1.98 1.31 11.96
C VAL A 107 2.97 0.24 12.38
N ARG A 108 2.57 -1.03 12.27
CA ARG A 108 3.44 -2.19 12.54
C ARG A 108 3.36 -3.19 11.41
N ILE A 109 4.52 -3.54 10.88
CA ILE A 109 4.72 -4.54 9.83
C ILE A 109 5.79 -5.50 10.36
N TYR A 110 5.51 -6.81 10.35
CA TYR A 110 6.42 -7.84 10.83
C TYR A 110 7.03 -8.64 9.68
#